data_AF-A0A530GZ47-F1
#
_entry.id   AF-A0A530GZ47-F1
#
_cell.length_a   1.000
_cell.length_b   1.000
_cell.length_c   1.000
_cell.angle_alpha   90.00
_cell.angle_beta   90.00
_cell.angle_gamma   90.00
#
_symmetry.space_group_name_H-M   'P 1'
#
loop_
_entity.id
_entity.type
_entity.pdbx_description
1 polymer ?
#
loop_
_entity_poly.entity_id
_entity_poly.type
_entity_poly.pdbx_seq_one_letter_code
_entity_poly.pdbx_strand_id
1 'polypeptide(L)'
;MPIGSHQSAAAGTDVWLTPPEILAALGGAGSFDLDPCAPLDRPWDMARQHYTIADNGLARPWHGRVWLNPPYSNNVIGRWMGRMADHAHGIALIFARTETQVFHEFVWRAADALLFMEG
;
A
#
# COMPACT_ATOMS: atom_id res chain seq x y z
N MET A 1 0.34 -15.36 -20.41
CA MET A 1 1.02 -16.02 -19.28
C MET A 1 0.31 -15.54 -18.01
N PRO A 2 -0.20 -16.41 -17.14
CA PRO A 2 -1.16 -15.99 -16.12
C PRO A 2 -0.46 -15.45 -14.86
N ILE A 3 -1.18 -14.54 -14.21
CA ILE A 3 -0.95 -13.89 -12.90
C ILE A 3 0.01 -14.66 -11.98
N GLY A 4 1.18 -14.06 -11.71
CA GLY A 4 2.08 -14.47 -10.64
C GLY A 4 1.46 -14.16 -9.27
N SER A 5 0.53 -15.01 -8.84
CA SER A 5 -0.05 -14.96 -7.51
C SER A 5 0.95 -15.54 -6.50
N HIS A 6 1.75 -14.69 -5.86
CA HIS A 6 2.31 -15.04 -4.55
C HIS A 6 1.20 -14.93 -3.50
N GLN A 7 0.20 -15.82 -3.60
CA GLN A 7 -0.75 -16.11 -2.54
C GLN A 7 -0.12 -17.18 -1.64
N SER A 8 0.26 -16.82 -0.42
CA SER A 8 0.45 -17.82 0.62
C SER A 8 -0.94 -18.28 1.07
N ALA A 9 -1.37 -19.45 0.60
CA ALA A 9 -2.64 -20.08 0.99
C ALA A 9 -2.58 -20.67 2.41
N ALA A 10 -2.21 -19.85 3.39
CA ALA A 10 -2.47 -20.12 4.80
C ALA A 10 -3.73 -19.33 5.20
N ALA A 11 -4.65 -20.00 5.88
CA ALA A 11 -6.02 -19.53 6.12
C ALA A 11 -6.14 -18.05 6.55
N GLY A 12 -6.88 -17.25 5.78
CA GLY A 12 -7.60 -16.08 6.29
C GLY A 12 -6.87 -14.73 6.35
N THR A 13 -5.73 -14.53 5.70
CA THR A 13 -5.07 -13.21 5.69
C THR A 13 -5.03 -12.59 4.30
N ASP A 14 -5.76 -11.48 4.11
CA ASP A 14 -5.79 -10.63 2.90
C ASP A 14 -4.52 -9.78 2.71
N VAL A 15 -3.35 -10.38 2.98
CA VAL A 15 -2.06 -9.71 2.95
C VAL A 15 -1.40 -9.95 1.60
N TRP A 16 -1.20 -8.88 0.84
CA TRP A 16 -0.46 -8.89 -0.41
C TRP A 16 0.93 -8.32 -0.17
N LEU A 17 1.97 -9.13 -0.36
CA LEU A 17 3.35 -8.64 -0.20
C LEU A 17 3.76 -7.78 -1.40
N THR A 18 4.51 -6.72 -1.13
CA THR A 18 5.15 -5.90 -2.16
C THR A 18 6.39 -6.62 -2.68
N PRO A 19 6.49 -6.94 -3.99
CA PRO A 19 7.71 -7.49 -4.58
C PRO A 19 8.94 -6.60 -4.29
N PRO A 20 10.08 -7.15 -3.82
CA PRO A 20 11.25 -6.36 -3.40
C PRO A 20 11.81 -5.44 -4.49
N GLU A 21 11.73 -5.84 -5.75
CA GLU A 21 12.19 -5.10 -6.92
C GLU A 21 11.48 -3.76 -7.09
N ILE A 22 10.20 -3.67 -6.70
CA ILE A 22 9.44 -2.42 -6.75
C ILE A 22 10.03 -1.43 -5.75
N LEU A 23 10.28 -1.88 -4.51
CA LEU A 23 10.89 -1.04 -3.48
C LEU A 23 12.30 -0.63 -3.90
N ALA A 24 13.10 -1.56 -4.43
CA ALA A 24 14.45 -1.28 -4.91
C ALA A 24 14.47 -0.18 -5.98
N ALA A 25 13.55 -0.24 -6.97
CA ALA A 25 13.42 0.78 -8.01
C ALA A 25 13.04 2.17 -7.46
N LEU A 26 12.40 2.22 -6.28
CA LEU A 26 11.99 3.46 -5.61
C LEU A 26 13.03 3.98 -4.59
N GLY A 27 14.23 3.40 -4.56
CA GLY A 27 15.31 3.76 -3.64
C GLY A 27 15.40 2.87 -2.39
N GLY A 28 14.72 1.73 -2.39
CA GLY A 28 14.69 0.75 -1.30
C GLY A 28 13.76 1.14 -0.15
N ALA A 29 13.51 0.17 0.75
CA ALA A 29 12.64 0.35 1.92
C ALA A 29 13.07 1.51 2.83
N GLY A 30 14.37 1.78 2.93
CA GLY A 30 14.91 2.91 3.71
C GLY A 30 14.56 4.29 3.14
N SER A 31 13.97 4.37 1.95
CA SER A 31 13.47 5.63 1.36
C SER A 31 12.06 6.01 1.81
N PHE A 32 11.39 5.15 2.58
CA PHE A 32 10.08 5.39 3.17
C PHE A 32 10.19 5.40 4.69
N ASP A 33 9.55 6.38 5.33
CA ASP A 33 9.57 6.53 6.78
C ASP A 33 8.57 5.59 7.45
N LEU A 34 7.42 5.36 6.82
CA LEU A 34 6.32 4.60 7.39
C LEU A 34 5.60 3.71 6.37
N ASP A 35 5.34 2.46 6.75
CA ASP A 35 4.31 1.59 6.20
C ASP A 35 3.19 1.43 7.25
N PRO A 36 2.00 2.03 7.04
CA PRO A 36 0.97 2.07 8.06
C PRO A 36 0.07 0.83 8.06
N CYS A 37 0.29 -0.15 7.16
CA CYS A 37 -0.53 -1.35 7.04
C CYS A 37 0.31 -2.60 6.79
N ALA A 38 1.48 -2.65 7.40
CA ALA A 38 2.46 -3.71 7.20
C ALA A 38 1.93 -5.09 7.66
N PRO A 39 2.37 -6.18 7.00
CA PRO A 39 2.13 -7.54 7.49
C PRO A 39 2.71 -7.76 8.89
N LEU A 40 2.08 -8.65 9.66
CA LEU A 40 2.68 -9.16 10.90
C LEU A 40 3.95 -9.98 10.60
N ASP A 41 3.85 -10.89 9.63
CA ASP A 41 4.97 -11.69 9.13
C ASP A 41 5.45 -11.09 7.81
N ARG A 42 6.62 -10.43 7.83
CA ARG A 42 7.21 -9.77 6.67
C ARG A 42 8.61 -10.34 6.39
N PRO A 43 8.84 -10.89 5.18
CA PRO A 43 10.16 -11.42 4.81
C PRO A 43 11.21 -10.32 4.53
N TRP A 44 10.76 -9.08 4.30
CA TRP A 44 11.60 -7.89 4.18
C TRP A 44 10.82 -6.66 4.66
N ASP A 45 11.53 -5.58 4.96
CA ASP A 45 10.92 -4.31 5.31
C ASP A 45 10.47 -3.54 4.07
N MET A 46 9.36 -2.80 4.21
CA MET A 46 8.84 -1.88 3.18
C MET A 46 9.14 -0.39 3.48
N ALA A 47 9.45 -0.09 4.74
CA ALA A 47 9.71 1.24 5.27
C ALA A 47 10.60 1.16 6.52
N ARG A 48 11.00 2.30 7.08
CA ARG A 48 11.78 2.36 8.35
C ARG A 48 10.95 2.03 9.58
N GLN A 49 9.65 2.35 9.56
CA GLN A 49 8.70 2.05 10.62
C GLN A 49 7.46 1.40 10.04
N HIS A 50 6.78 0.60 10.87
CA HIS A 50 5.64 -0.21 10.46
C HIS A 50 4.56 -0.14 11.52
N TYR A 51 3.32 0.10 11.08
CA TYR A 51 2.15 -0.27 11.85
C TYR A 51 1.55 -1.54 11.27
N THR A 52 1.11 -2.40 12.16
CA THR A 52 0.46 -3.66 11.80
C THR A 52 -1.03 -3.59 12.09
N ILE A 53 -1.75 -4.67 11.79
CA ILE A 53 -3.16 -4.80 12.19
C ILE A 53 -3.37 -4.64 13.70
N ALA A 54 -2.38 -5.02 14.53
CA ALA A 54 -2.46 -4.89 15.99
C ALA A 54 -2.42 -3.42 16.46
N ASP A 55 -1.78 -2.54 15.67
CA ASP A 55 -1.64 -1.12 15.98
C ASP A 55 -2.83 -0.29 15.50
N ASN A 56 -3.69 -0.87 14.64
CA ASN A 56 -4.71 -0.16 13.87
C ASN A 56 -4.10 1.08 13.17
N GLY A 57 -3.24 0.86 12.17
CA GLY A 57 -2.48 1.94 11.54
C GLY A 57 -3.30 3.07 10.90
N LEU A 58 -4.59 2.85 10.59
CA LEU A 58 -5.52 3.93 10.23
C LEU A 58 -5.77 4.90 11.38
N ALA A 59 -5.72 4.46 12.64
CA ALA A 59 -5.92 5.32 13.81
C ALA A 59 -4.61 5.96 14.31
N ARG A 60 -3.46 5.59 13.75
CA ARG A 60 -2.15 6.07 14.19
C ARG A 60 -1.70 7.32 13.41
N PRO A 61 -0.79 8.14 13.96
CA PRO A 61 -0.18 9.26 13.24
C PRO A 61 0.67 8.77 12.06
N TRP A 62 0.47 9.36 10.90
CA TRP A 62 1.34 9.16 9.73
C TRP A 62 2.38 10.27 9.67
N HIS A 63 3.60 9.95 9.21
CA HIS A 63 4.69 10.91 9.15
C HIS A 63 5.64 10.56 8.02
N GLY A 64 6.41 11.56 7.58
CA GLY A 64 7.43 11.38 6.55
C GLY A 64 6.85 10.91 5.23
N ARG A 65 7.65 10.20 4.44
CA ARG A 65 7.25 9.60 3.16
C ARG A 65 6.66 8.21 3.40
N VAL A 66 5.38 8.04 3.07
CA VAL A 66 4.65 6.79 3.31
C VAL A 66 4.78 5.81 2.14
N TRP A 67 5.02 4.54 2.45
CA TRP A 67 4.73 3.42 1.54
C TRP A 67 3.38 2.82 1.92
N LEU A 68 2.44 2.72 0.98
CA LEU A 68 1.12 2.18 1.24
C LEU A 68 0.80 1.05 0.27
N ASN A 69 0.76 -0.18 0.78
CA ASN A 69 0.20 -1.33 0.06
C ASN A 69 -0.96 -1.89 0.91
N PRO A 70 -2.16 -1.29 0.79
CA PRO A 70 -3.24 -1.49 1.74
C PRO A 70 -3.87 -2.88 1.60
N PRO A 71 -4.50 -3.41 2.65
CA PRO A 71 -5.34 -4.60 2.52
C PRO A 71 -6.53 -4.31 1.59
N TYR A 72 -6.85 -5.26 0.72
CA TYR A 72 -7.87 -5.09 -0.34
C TYR A 72 -9.25 -5.64 0.03
N SER A 73 -9.37 -6.34 1.16
CA SER A 73 -10.63 -6.89 1.65
C SER A 73 -11.60 -5.83 2.17
N ASN A 74 -12.91 -6.08 2.00
CA ASN A 74 -13.98 -5.51 2.82
C ASN A 74 -14.06 -3.97 2.91
N ASN A 75 -14.23 -3.26 1.79
CA ASN A 75 -14.61 -1.83 1.78
C ASN A 75 -13.68 -0.86 2.56
N VAL A 76 -12.51 -1.28 3.03
CA VAL A 76 -11.59 -0.41 3.80
C VAL A 76 -10.62 0.35 2.90
N ILE A 77 -10.45 -0.05 1.64
CA ILE A 77 -9.53 0.59 0.70
C ILE A 77 -9.75 2.10 0.59
N GLY A 78 -11.01 2.54 0.56
CA GLY A 78 -11.35 3.96 0.52
C GLY A 78 -10.84 4.74 1.73
N ARG A 79 -10.79 4.14 2.93
CA ARG A 79 -10.26 4.79 4.13
C ARG A 79 -8.75 4.96 4.06
N TRP A 80 -8.04 3.96 3.55
CA TRP A 80 -6.58 4.03 3.34
C TRP A 80 -6.22 5.06 2.28
N MET A 81 -6.93 5.04 1.16
CA MET A 81 -6.68 6.00 0.07
C MET A 81 -7.06 7.42 0.46
N GLY A 82 -8.16 7.62 1.18
CA GLY A 82 -8.50 8.94 1.76
C GLY A 82 -7.42 9.44 2.70
N ARG A 83 -6.91 8.58 3.60
CA ARG A 83 -5.80 8.94 4.49
C ARG A 83 -4.50 9.24 3.75
N MET A 84 -4.23 8.55 2.66
CA MET A 84 -3.08 8.85 1.81
C MET A 84 -3.21 10.19 1.11
N ALA A 85 -4.39 10.49 0.57
CA ALA A 85 -4.69 11.77 -0.07
C ALA A 85 -4.56 12.93 0.93
N ASP A 86 -5.06 12.76 2.17
CA ASP A 86 -4.91 13.74 3.24
C ASP A 86 -3.44 13.91 3.69
N HIS A 87 -2.66 12.82 3.75
CA HIS A 87 -1.24 12.85 4.12
C HIS A 87 -0.36 13.48 3.03
N ALA A 88 -0.74 13.33 1.76
CA ALA A 88 -0.15 13.98 0.58
C ALA A 88 1.37 13.79 0.40
N HIS A 89 1.98 12.79 1.04
CA HIS A 89 3.42 12.53 0.93
C HIS A 89 3.75 11.04 1.02
N GLY A 90 3.77 10.36 -0.13
CA GLY A 90 4.13 8.95 -0.22
C GLY A 90 3.79 8.31 -1.57
N ILE A 91 3.88 6.98 -1.63
CA ILE A 91 3.48 6.16 -2.78
C ILE A 91 2.50 5.09 -2.33
N ALA A 92 1.43 4.90 -3.08
CA ALA A 92 0.48 3.80 -2.89
C ALA A 92 0.57 2.80 -4.05
N LEU A 93 0.66 1.51 -3.71
CA LEU A 93 0.54 0.40 -4.64
C LEU A 93 -0.87 -0.18 -4.50
N ILE A 94 -1.69 -0.04 -5.53
CA ILE A 94 -3.09 -0.52 -5.56
C ILE A 94 -3.43 -1.19 -6.88
N PHE A 95 -4.46 -2.04 -6.89
CA PHE A 95 -5.04 -2.53 -8.14
C PHE A 95 -5.59 -1.36 -8.99
N ALA A 96 -5.34 -1.41 -10.30
CA ALA A 96 -5.79 -0.43 -11.29
C ALA A 96 -7.30 -0.53 -11.57
N ARG A 97 -8.12 -0.17 -10.58
CA ARG A 97 -9.60 -0.13 -10.66
C ARG A 97 -10.08 1.28 -11.01
N THR A 98 -9.74 1.72 -12.22
CA THR A 98 -9.93 3.11 -12.68
C THR A 98 -11.40 3.52 -12.77
N GLU A 99 -12.32 2.56 -12.82
CA GLU A 99 -13.77 2.76 -12.87
C GLU A 99 -14.41 3.12 -11.53
N THR A 100 -13.67 2.99 -10.42
CA THR A 100 -14.24 3.08 -9.06
C THR A 100 -14.27 4.52 -8.54
N GLN A 101 -15.23 4.81 -7.66
CA GLN A 101 -15.29 6.10 -6.95
C GLN A 101 -14.00 6.37 -6.16
N VAL A 102 -13.45 5.35 -5.48
CA VAL A 102 -12.20 5.48 -4.72
C VAL A 102 -11.06 5.97 -5.61
N PHE A 103 -10.95 5.42 -6.83
CA PHE A 103 -9.96 5.88 -7.79
C PHE A 103 -10.21 7.34 -8.21
N HIS A 104 -11.43 7.69 -8.62
CA HIS A 104 -11.73 9.06 -9.03
C HIS A 104 -11.51 10.08 -7.90
N GLU A 105 -11.87 9.74 -6.67
CA GLU A 105 -11.86 10.65 -5.53
C GLU A 105 -10.47 10.82 -4.93
N PHE A 106 -9.75 9.73 -4.68
CA PHE A 106 -8.49 9.75 -3.93
C PHE A 106 -7.24 9.49 -4.77
N VAL A 107 -7.40 9.14 -6.05
CA VAL A 107 -6.27 8.91 -6.96
C VAL A 107 -6.27 9.96 -8.06
N TRP A 108 -7.29 9.98 -8.92
CA TRP A 108 -7.36 10.87 -10.07
C TRP A 108 -7.32 12.35 -9.70
N ARG A 109 -7.92 12.72 -8.56
CA ARG A 109 -7.99 14.11 -8.09
C ARG A 109 -6.87 14.53 -7.15
N ALA A 110 -6.11 13.57 -6.60
CA ALA A 110 -5.16 13.84 -5.52
C ALA A 110 -3.71 13.46 -5.84
N ALA A 111 -3.47 12.48 -6.72
CA ALA A 111 -2.12 12.03 -7.03
C ALA A 111 -1.41 12.97 -7.99
N ASP A 112 -0.14 13.29 -7.71
CA ASP A 112 0.72 14.08 -8.61
C ASP A 112 1.16 13.29 -9.85
N ALA A 113 1.21 11.96 -9.77
CA ALA A 113 1.64 11.08 -10.85
C ALA A 113 0.99 9.70 -10.74
N LEU A 114 0.85 9.03 -11.90
CA LEU A 114 0.34 7.67 -12.01
C LEU A 114 1.30 6.83 -12.86
N LEU A 115 1.63 5.64 -12.38
CA LEU A 115 2.40 4.63 -13.09
C LEU A 115 1.57 3.35 -13.19
N PHE A 116 1.26 2.93 -14.43
CA PHE A 116 0.69 1.62 -14.70
C PHE A 116 1.80 0.68 -15.13
N MET A 117 1.96 -0.42 -14.39
CA MET A 117 2.92 -1.47 -14.73
C MET A 117 2.24 -2.50 -15.63
N GLU A 118 2.93 -2.95 -16.67
CA GLU A 118 2.52 -4.12 -17.44
C GLU A 118 2.66 -5.37 -16.55
N GLY A 119 1.67 -6.27 -16.62
CA GLY A 119 1.60 -7.50 -15.83
C GLY A 119 0.89 -8.62 -16.57
#